data_AF-A0A0C9ZUH3-F1
#
_entry.id   AF-A0A0C9ZUH3-F1
#
_cell.length_a   1.000
_cell.length_b   1.000
_cell.length_c   1.000
_cell.angle_alpha   90.00
_cell.angle_beta   90.00
_cell.angle_gamma   90.00
#
_symmetry.space_group_name_H-M   'P 1'
#
loop_
_entity.id
_entity.type
_entity.pdbx_description
1 polymer ?
#
loop_
_entity_poly.entity_id
_entity_poly.type
_entity_poly.pdbx_seq_one_letter_code
_entity_poly.pdbx_strand_id
1 'polypeptide(L)'
;MTFGLLDVDHVNISWKEGIKDLSKLTEDQLWSHLSLKEKKAIPLFQQCTDPNAVIKPWTDEDEQWLKNPGSGCKLLHAQWHQLIGILCMMQRAFQGQVVLLMDSIAISKTFQVIGFIAYLAWFQSYFKAHKKFPGSFAKLKWQGKEGNIPDLPFLIMCPVSLHHPWQHEIK
;
A
#
# COMPACT_ATOMS: atom_id res chain seq x y z
N MET A 1 -10.49 47.15 15.36
CA MET A 1 -10.06 46.21 14.31
C MET A 1 -10.49 44.82 14.73
N THR A 2 -11.63 44.38 14.21
CA THR A 2 -12.21 43.05 14.46
C THR A 2 -11.67 42.13 13.37
N PHE A 3 -10.90 41.11 13.74
CA PHE A 3 -10.45 40.08 12.82
C PHE A 3 -11.66 39.30 12.33
N GLY A 4 -11.95 39.41 11.03
CA GLY A 4 -12.94 38.56 10.37
C GLY A 4 -12.44 37.11 10.40
N LEU A 5 -13.17 36.26 11.11
CA LEU A 5 -13.03 34.81 10.97
C LEU A 5 -13.44 34.47 9.54
N LEU A 6 -12.49 33.92 8.78
CA LEU A 6 -12.78 33.34 7.46
C LEU A 6 -13.83 32.24 7.67
N ASP A 7 -14.96 32.37 6.96
CA ASP A 7 -15.96 31.31 6.85
C ASP A 7 -15.24 30.05 6.35
N VAL A 8 -15.12 29.07 7.23
CA VAL A 8 -14.59 27.77 6.87
C VAL A 8 -15.73 27.04 6.18
N ASP A 9 -15.74 27.10 4.85
CA ASP A 9 -16.65 26.30 4.03
C ASP A 9 -16.62 24.85 4.53
N HIS A 10 -17.72 24.40 5.11
CA HIS A 10 -17.87 23.03 5.58
C HIS A 10 -17.85 22.10 4.37
N VAL A 11 -16.70 21.47 4.11
CA VAL A 11 -16.58 20.44 3.08
C VAL A 11 -17.43 19.23 3.51
N ASN A 12 -18.65 19.15 2.98
CA ASN A 12 -19.55 18.03 3.22
C ASN A 12 -19.13 16.83 2.36
N ILE A 13 -18.23 15.99 2.90
CA ILE A 13 -17.80 14.75 2.25
C ILE A 13 -18.76 13.62 2.64
N SER A 14 -19.53 13.12 1.67
CA SER A 14 -20.36 11.93 1.85
C SER A 14 -19.48 10.66 1.90
N TRP A 15 -19.22 10.14 3.10
CA TRP A 15 -18.48 8.89 3.30
C TRP A 15 -19.34 7.66 2.98
N LYS A 16 -18.75 6.66 2.31
CA LYS A 16 -19.35 5.33 2.08
C LYS A 16 -18.38 4.25 2.51
N GLU A 17 -18.90 3.21 3.16
CA GLU A 17 -18.10 2.05 3.56
C GLU A 17 -17.57 1.32 2.31
N GLY A 18 -16.25 1.26 2.17
CA GLY A 18 -15.58 0.90 0.93
C GLY A 18 -15.33 -0.59 0.69
N ILE A 19 -15.68 -1.47 1.64
CA ILE A 19 -15.22 -2.87 1.65
C ILE A 19 -16.32 -3.92 1.45
N LYS A 20 -17.60 -3.56 1.39
CA LYS A 20 -18.72 -4.53 1.39
C LYS A 20 -18.66 -5.57 0.27
N ASP A 21 -18.17 -5.19 -0.90
CA ASP A 21 -18.02 -6.10 -2.05
C ASP A 21 -16.72 -6.91 -1.97
N LEU A 22 -15.70 -6.38 -1.31
CA LEU A 22 -14.38 -7.02 -1.17
C LEU A 22 -14.34 -8.00 0.00
N SER A 23 -15.17 -7.81 1.03
CA SER A 23 -15.20 -8.64 2.24
C SER A 23 -15.66 -10.08 2.00
N LYS A 24 -16.23 -10.35 0.82
CA LYS A 24 -16.67 -11.71 0.41
C LYS A 24 -15.57 -12.47 -0.33
N LEU A 25 -14.47 -11.81 -0.68
CA LEU A 25 -13.40 -12.41 -1.46
C LEU A 25 -12.49 -13.25 -0.57
N THR A 26 -12.02 -14.38 -1.07
CA THR A 26 -10.95 -15.15 -0.43
C THR A 26 -9.59 -14.50 -0.65
N GLU A 27 -8.58 -14.88 0.13
CA GLU A 27 -7.23 -14.35 -0.04
C GLU A 27 -6.67 -14.61 -1.46
N ASP A 28 -6.90 -15.81 -2.01
CA ASP A 28 -6.51 -16.13 -3.38
C ASP A 28 -7.20 -15.25 -4.42
N GLN A 29 -8.46 -14.89 -4.19
CA GLN A 29 -9.20 -13.98 -5.04
C GLN A 29 -8.61 -12.57 -4.94
N LEU A 30 -8.25 -12.10 -3.74
CA LEU A 30 -7.59 -10.81 -3.56
C LEU A 30 -6.24 -10.75 -4.29
N TRP A 31 -5.41 -11.79 -4.15
CA TRP A 31 -4.15 -11.89 -4.90
C TRP A 31 -4.37 -11.92 -6.42
N SER A 32 -5.46 -12.56 -6.87
CA SER A 32 -5.84 -12.57 -8.28
C SER A 32 -6.26 -11.18 -8.78
N HIS A 33 -7.04 -10.44 -7.99
CA HIS A 33 -7.40 -9.05 -8.29
C HIS A 33 -6.18 -8.14 -8.37
N LEU A 34 -5.21 -8.35 -7.47
CA LEU A 34 -3.92 -7.68 -7.49
C LEU A 34 -2.97 -8.23 -8.57
N SER A 35 -3.39 -9.15 -9.43
CA SER A 35 -2.52 -9.68 -10.50
C SER A 35 -1.23 -10.32 -9.98
N LEU A 36 -1.25 -10.83 -8.76
CA LEU A 36 -0.10 -11.37 -8.02
C LEU A 36 -0.37 -12.81 -7.53
N LYS A 37 -1.35 -13.51 -8.12
CA LYS A 37 -1.78 -14.85 -7.71
C LYS A 37 -0.64 -15.87 -7.61
N GLU A 38 0.30 -15.83 -8.55
CA GLU A 38 1.39 -16.81 -8.62
C GLU A 38 2.47 -16.56 -7.57
N LYS A 39 2.82 -15.30 -7.33
CA LYS A 39 3.91 -14.93 -6.42
C LYS A 39 3.45 -14.73 -4.97
N LYS A 40 2.18 -14.36 -4.75
CA LYS A 40 1.61 -13.99 -3.45
C LYS A 40 2.53 -13.09 -2.61
N ALA A 41 3.17 -12.14 -3.29
CA ALA A 41 4.12 -11.22 -2.70
C ALA A 41 3.94 -9.85 -3.34
N ILE A 42 3.97 -8.81 -2.51
CA ILE A 42 3.90 -7.42 -2.96
C ILE A 42 5.26 -7.07 -3.60
N PRO A 43 5.31 -6.65 -4.88
CA PRO A 43 6.56 -6.23 -5.51
C PRO A 43 7.19 -5.05 -4.79
N LEU A 44 8.53 -4.98 -4.79
CA LEU A 44 9.31 -3.94 -4.13
C LEU A 44 9.16 -3.92 -2.59
N PHE A 45 8.56 -4.96 -2.02
CA PHE A 45 8.37 -5.14 -0.59
C PHE A 45 9.31 -6.22 -0.06
N GLN A 46 9.69 -6.11 1.21
CA GLN A 46 10.50 -7.12 1.89
C GLN A 46 9.79 -8.49 1.88
N GLN A 47 10.51 -9.55 1.53
CA GLN A 47 9.93 -10.89 1.40
C GLN A 47 10.08 -11.74 2.65
N CYS A 48 11.12 -11.51 3.45
CA CYS A 48 11.43 -12.29 4.63
C CYS A 48 11.61 -11.36 5.84
N THR A 49 11.22 -11.80 7.02
CA THR A 49 11.36 -11.06 8.28
C THR A 49 11.96 -11.95 9.36
N ASP A 50 12.67 -11.36 10.30
CA ASP A 50 13.12 -12.05 11.50
C ASP A 50 11.95 -12.20 12.49
N PRO A 51 11.59 -13.43 12.90
CA PRO A 51 10.53 -13.66 13.89
C PRO A 51 10.76 -12.94 15.23
N ASN A 52 12.01 -12.64 15.57
CA ASN A 52 12.37 -11.94 16.80
C ASN A 52 12.49 -10.43 16.63
N ALA A 53 12.33 -9.92 15.40
CA ALA A 53 12.50 -8.51 15.03
C ALA A 53 13.86 -7.89 15.43
N VAL A 54 14.90 -8.72 15.54
CA VAL A 54 16.28 -8.33 15.86
C VAL A 54 17.01 -7.95 14.58
N ILE A 55 16.96 -8.81 13.56
CA ILE A 55 17.62 -8.61 12.26
C ILE A 55 16.79 -7.71 11.36
N LYS A 56 17.41 -6.68 10.79
CA LYS A 56 16.73 -5.63 10.00
C LYS A 56 17.51 -5.32 8.72
N PRO A 57 16.89 -5.10 7.56
CA PRO A 57 17.60 -4.96 6.29
C PRO A 57 18.38 -3.64 6.11
N TRP A 58 18.84 -3.01 7.19
CA TRP A 58 19.55 -1.72 7.18
C TRP A 58 21.06 -1.86 7.06
N THR A 59 21.58 -3.07 7.26
CA THR A 59 23.00 -3.39 7.11
C THR A 59 23.15 -4.49 6.05
N ASP A 60 24.30 -4.51 5.37
CA ASP A 60 24.59 -5.53 4.36
C ASP A 60 24.56 -6.95 4.97
N GLU A 61 25.02 -7.09 6.23
CA GLU A 61 25.02 -8.35 6.97
C GLU A 61 23.60 -8.86 7.23
N ASP A 62 22.72 -8.00 7.74
CA ASP A 62 21.34 -8.35 8.04
C ASP A 62 20.52 -8.57 6.75
N GLU A 63 20.80 -7.80 5.69
CA GLU A 63 20.17 -8.00 4.38
C GLU A 63 20.55 -9.37 3.80
N GLN A 64 21.83 -9.77 3.91
CA GLN A 64 22.28 -11.11 3.52
C GLN A 64 21.63 -12.19 4.36
N TRP A 65 21.47 -11.98 5.67
CA TRP A 65 20.75 -12.92 6.54
C TRP A 65 19.29 -13.09 6.11
N LEU A 66 18.59 -12.00 5.78
CA LEU A 66 17.20 -12.02 5.32
C LEU A 66 17.02 -12.63 3.92
N LYS A 67 18.06 -12.58 3.08
CA LYS A 67 18.09 -13.23 1.76
C LYS A 67 18.47 -14.72 1.83
N ASN A 68 19.02 -15.19 2.95
CA ASN A 68 19.48 -16.57 3.12
C ASN A 68 18.33 -17.49 3.60
N PRO A 69 17.89 -18.49 2.80
CA PRO A 69 16.81 -19.41 3.20
C PRO A 69 17.11 -20.26 4.44
N GLY A 70 18.38 -20.43 4.80
CA GLY A 70 18.82 -21.23 5.96
C GLY A 70 18.95 -20.43 7.26
N SER A 71 18.69 -19.11 7.25
CA SER A 71 18.95 -18.23 8.39
C SER A 71 17.90 -18.31 9.51
N GLY A 72 16.75 -18.93 9.24
CA GLY A 72 15.60 -18.94 10.15
C GLY A 72 14.63 -17.77 9.94
N CYS A 73 14.85 -16.94 8.91
CA CYS A 73 13.89 -15.93 8.50
C CYS A 73 12.55 -16.56 8.09
N LYS A 74 11.44 -15.86 8.35
CA LYS A 74 10.10 -16.28 7.92
C LYS A 74 9.63 -15.43 6.76
N LEU A 75 8.88 -16.04 5.85
CA LEU A 75 8.23 -15.31 4.77
C LEU A 75 7.26 -14.26 5.37
N LEU A 76 7.41 -13.02 4.94
CA LEU A 76 6.50 -11.95 5.27
C LEU A 76 5.24 -12.14 4.44
N HIS A 77 4.16 -12.54 5.11
CA HIS A 77 2.89 -12.85 4.45
C HIS A 77 1.84 -11.80 4.79
N ALA A 78 1.32 -11.15 3.74
CA ALA A 78 0.23 -10.19 3.89
C ALA A 78 -1.04 -10.92 4.36
N GLN A 79 -1.65 -10.40 5.42
CA GLN A 79 -2.91 -10.94 5.92
C GLN A 79 -4.07 -10.49 5.04
N TRP A 80 -5.16 -11.28 5.02
CA TRP A 80 -6.35 -11.00 4.22
C TRP A 80 -6.87 -9.56 4.32
N HIS A 81 -6.96 -9.03 5.54
CA HIS A 81 -7.45 -7.66 5.77
C HIS A 81 -6.48 -6.60 5.21
N GLN A 82 -5.17 -6.87 5.23
CA GLN A 82 -4.18 -5.96 4.65
C GLN A 82 -4.30 -5.91 3.12
N LEU A 83 -4.55 -7.06 2.50
CA LEU A 83 -4.77 -7.16 1.06
C LEU A 83 -6.04 -6.43 0.63
N ILE A 84 -7.11 -6.51 1.42
CA ILE A 84 -8.33 -5.72 1.18
C ILE A 84 -8.02 -4.23 1.24
N GLY A 85 -7.29 -3.77 2.26
CA GLY A 85 -6.90 -2.37 2.40
C GLY A 85 -6.13 -1.87 1.18
N ILE A 86 -5.12 -2.62 0.74
CA ILE A 86 -4.32 -2.29 -0.45
C ILE A 86 -5.19 -2.25 -1.71
N LEU A 87 -6.02 -3.28 -1.93
CA LEU A 87 -6.89 -3.34 -3.11
C LEU A 87 -7.91 -2.20 -3.13
N CYS A 88 -8.49 -1.87 -1.97
CA CYS A 88 -9.43 -0.75 -1.83
C CYS A 88 -8.73 0.57 -2.15
N MET A 89 -7.55 0.82 -1.58
CA MET A 89 -6.75 2.02 -1.89
C MET A 89 -6.40 2.11 -3.38
N MET A 90 -6.04 0.99 -4.02
CA MET A 90 -5.77 0.95 -5.46
C MET A 90 -6.99 1.31 -6.31
N GLN A 91 -8.14 0.71 -6.04
CA GLN A 91 -9.37 1.01 -6.77
C GLN A 91 -9.75 2.49 -6.66
N ARG A 92 -9.62 3.07 -5.47
CA ARG A 92 -9.92 4.48 -5.20
C ARG A 92 -8.91 5.42 -5.84
N ALA A 93 -7.62 5.06 -5.80
CA ALA A 93 -6.55 5.83 -6.45
C ALA A 93 -6.76 5.95 -7.97
N PHE A 94 -7.16 4.85 -8.63
CA PHE A 94 -7.53 4.85 -10.05
C PHE A 94 -8.75 5.71 -10.36
N GLN A 95 -9.65 5.91 -9.38
CA GLN A 95 -10.84 6.75 -9.49
C GLN A 95 -10.57 8.21 -9.09
N GLY A 96 -9.36 8.54 -8.62
CA GLY A 96 -9.04 9.86 -8.06
C GLY A 96 -9.77 10.16 -6.75
N GLN A 97 -10.16 9.12 -6.01
CA GLN A 97 -10.91 9.23 -4.76
C GLN A 97 -9.99 9.16 -3.55
N VAL A 98 -10.31 9.98 -2.53
CA VAL A 98 -9.64 9.94 -1.23
C VAL A 98 -10.11 8.74 -0.41
N VAL A 99 -9.22 8.20 0.43
CA VAL A 99 -9.50 7.05 1.29
C VAL A 99 -9.22 7.41 2.73
N LEU A 100 -10.16 7.08 3.62
CA LEU A 100 -9.97 7.12 5.06
C LEU A 100 -9.86 5.68 5.58
N LEU A 101 -8.69 5.31 6.09
CA LEU A 101 -8.42 3.98 6.62
C LEU A 101 -8.74 3.94 8.13
N MET A 102 -9.95 3.49 8.47
CA MET A 102 -10.47 3.44 9.85
C MET A 102 -10.30 2.08 10.54
N ASP A 103 -9.39 1.24 10.05
CA ASP A 103 -9.11 -0.05 10.71
C ASP A 103 -8.69 0.16 12.17
N SER A 104 -9.06 -0.79 13.03
CA SER A 104 -8.67 -0.76 14.46
C SER A 104 -7.15 -0.63 14.63
N ILE A 105 -6.75 -0.16 15.81
CA ILE A 105 -5.33 -0.11 16.20
C ILE A 105 -4.74 -1.54 16.13
N ALA A 106 -3.46 -1.65 15.75
CA ALA A 106 -2.72 -2.90 15.58
C ALA A 106 -3.12 -3.81 14.41
N ILE A 107 -3.96 -3.35 13.47
CA ILE A 107 -4.29 -4.07 12.20
C ILE A 107 -3.25 -3.75 11.09
N SER A 108 -2.05 -3.30 11.48
CA SER A 108 -0.92 -2.99 10.58
C SER A 108 -1.25 -2.03 9.43
N LYS A 109 -1.92 -0.90 9.73
CA LYS A 109 -2.19 0.17 8.74
C LYS A 109 -0.93 0.64 8.01
N THR A 110 0.20 0.69 8.71
CA THR A 110 1.51 1.01 8.13
C THR A 110 1.86 0.06 6.99
N PHE A 111 1.74 -1.25 7.20
CA PHE A 111 1.97 -2.26 6.16
C PHE A 111 1.09 -2.03 4.94
N GLN A 112 -0.20 -1.73 5.16
CA GLN A 112 -1.14 -1.49 4.05
C GLN A 112 -0.73 -0.28 3.22
N VAL A 113 -0.34 0.83 3.87
CA VAL A 113 0.05 2.07 3.20
C VAL A 113 1.37 1.89 2.44
N ILE A 114 2.38 1.29 3.05
CA ILE A 114 3.67 1.03 2.38
C ILE A 114 3.46 0.03 1.23
N GLY A 115 2.67 -1.02 1.44
CA GLY A 115 2.31 -1.99 0.41
C GLY A 115 1.60 -1.35 -0.78
N PHE A 116 0.68 -0.41 -0.52
CA PHE A 116 0.01 0.38 -1.56
C PHE A 116 1.00 1.25 -2.36
N ILE A 117 1.93 1.94 -1.69
CA ILE A 117 2.97 2.76 -2.34
C ILE A 117 3.88 1.89 -3.22
N ALA A 118 4.39 0.78 -2.68
CA ALA A 118 5.23 -0.17 -3.40
C ALA A 118 4.52 -0.73 -4.64
N TYR A 119 3.22 -1.04 -4.49
CA TYR A 119 2.40 -1.56 -5.57
C TYR A 119 2.11 -0.51 -6.66
N LEU A 120 1.92 0.77 -6.31
CA LEU A 120 1.83 1.88 -7.28
C LEU A 120 3.13 2.07 -8.07
N ALA A 121 4.28 2.04 -7.39
CA ALA A 121 5.59 2.13 -8.02
C ALA A 121 5.83 0.97 -9.00
N TRP A 122 5.40 -0.24 -8.63
CA TRP A 122 5.42 -1.40 -9.51
C TRP A 122 4.50 -1.22 -10.73
N PHE A 123 3.27 -0.73 -10.56
CA PHE A 123 2.36 -0.44 -11.67
C PHE A 123 2.95 0.54 -12.67
N GLN A 124 3.58 1.59 -12.16
CA GLN A 124 4.24 2.58 -12.98
C GLN A 124 5.35 1.94 -13.83
N SER A 125 6.19 1.10 -13.22
CA SER A 125 7.25 0.36 -13.92
C SER A 125 6.69 -0.64 -14.93
N TYR A 126 5.63 -1.37 -14.55
CA TYR A 126 4.96 -2.33 -15.41
C TYR A 126 4.37 -1.66 -16.65
N PHE A 127 3.69 -0.52 -16.48
CA PHE A 127 3.11 0.24 -17.58
C PHE A 127 4.17 0.83 -18.51
N LYS A 128 5.32 1.31 -17.97
CA LYS A 128 6.45 1.79 -18.78
C LYS A 128 6.86 0.73 -19.82
N ALA A 129 6.92 -0.54 -19.40
CA ALA A 129 7.27 -1.69 -20.24
C ALA A 129 6.12 -2.22 -21.13
N HIS A 130 4.88 -2.32 -20.62
CA HIS A 130 3.79 -3.03 -21.29
C HIS A 130 2.71 -2.13 -21.91
N LYS A 131 2.76 -0.82 -21.63
CA LYS A 131 1.75 0.19 -22.05
C LYS A 131 0.31 -0.11 -21.57
N LYS A 132 0.18 -0.92 -20.51
CA LYS A 132 -1.07 -1.23 -19.81
C LYS A 132 -0.77 -1.55 -18.34
N PHE A 133 -1.76 -1.41 -17.48
CA PHE A 133 -1.67 -1.87 -16.09
C PHE A 133 -1.85 -3.41 -16.01
N PRO A 134 -1.38 -4.05 -14.94
CA PRO A 134 -1.48 -5.50 -14.82
C PRO A 134 -2.89 -5.99 -14.44
N GLY A 135 -3.20 -7.21 -14.88
CA GLY A 135 -4.42 -7.99 -14.63
C GLY A 135 -5.72 -7.20 -14.57
N SER A 136 -6.39 -7.15 -13.40
CA SER A 136 -7.75 -6.57 -13.31
C SER A 136 -7.80 -5.07 -13.63
N PHE A 137 -6.66 -4.37 -13.57
CA PHE A 137 -6.54 -2.95 -13.89
C PHE A 137 -6.20 -2.69 -15.36
N ALA A 138 -5.97 -3.72 -16.18
CA ALA A 138 -5.47 -3.56 -17.56
C ALA A 138 -6.36 -2.73 -18.48
N LYS A 139 -7.67 -2.67 -18.21
CA LYS A 139 -8.64 -1.86 -18.97
C LYS A 139 -8.92 -0.50 -18.34
N LEU A 140 -8.32 -0.20 -17.20
CA LEU A 140 -8.52 1.05 -16.48
C LEU A 140 -7.54 2.10 -16.95
N LYS A 141 -7.97 3.36 -16.84
CA LYS A 141 -7.16 4.55 -17.05
C LYS A 141 -6.88 5.19 -15.70
N TRP A 142 -5.67 5.70 -15.51
CA TRP A 142 -5.33 6.38 -14.26
C TRP A 142 -6.15 7.67 -14.14
N GLN A 143 -7.12 7.71 -13.22
CA GLN A 143 -7.98 8.86 -12.97
C GLN A 143 -8.70 9.34 -14.25
N GLY A 144 -9.10 8.39 -15.11
CA GLY A 144 -9.77 8.66 -16.38
C GLY A 144 -8.88 9.23 -17.48
N LYS A 145 -7.59 9.47 -17.22
CA LYS A 145 -6.64 10.05 -18.16
C LYS A 145 -5.83 8.97 -18.88
N GLU A 146 -5.56 9.19 -20.16
CA GLU A 146 -4.63 8.36 -20.90
C GLU A 146 -3.22 8.46 -20.31
N GLY A 147 -2.51 7.34 -20.31
CA GLY A 147 -1.13 7.27 -19.86
C GLY A 147 -0.94 6.64 -18.49
N ASN A 148 0.28 6.82 -17.96
CA ASN A 148 0.75 6.15 -16.77
C ASN A 148 0.44 6.94 -15.49
N ILE A 149 0.62 6.30 -14.35
CA ILE A 149 0.70 6.94 -13.04
C ILE A 149 1.87 7.93 -13.05
N PRO A 150 1.67 9.20 -12.63
CA PRO A 150 2.75 10.18 -12.52
C PRO A 150 3.89 9.73 -11.60
N ASP A 151 5.12 10.08 -11.96
CA ASP A 151 6.33 9.80 -11.18
C ASP A 151 6.60 10.95 -10.21
N LEU A 152 5.86 10.96 -9.11
CA LEU A 152 5.88 12.03 -8.11
C LEU A 152 6.19 11.46 -6.72
N PRO A 153 6.83 12.25 -5.83
CA PRO A 153 7.11 11.81 -4.47
C PRO A 153 5.82 11.62 -3.66
N PHE A 154 5.83 10.63 -2.77
CA PHE A 154 4.80 10.45 -1.74
C PHE A 154 5.16 11.25 -0.48
N LEU A 155 4.19 11.99 0.06
CA LEU A 155 4.33 12.69 1.33
C LEU A 155 3.57 11.92 2.43
N ILE A 156 4.28 11.46 3.45
CA ILE A 156 3.70 10.83 4.64
C ILE A 156 3.80 11.81 5.80
N MET A 157 2.65 12.29 6.28
CA MET A 157 2.55 13.15 7.46
C MET A 157 2.11 12.31 8.64
N CYS A 158 2.86 12.37 9.74
CA CYS A 158 2.56 11.64 10.95
C CYS A 158 2.85 12.49 12.20
N PRO A 159 2.23 12.17 13.36
CA PRO A 159 2.66 12.71 14.65
C PRO A 159 4.14 12.48 14.88
N VAL A 160 4.81 13.42 15.57
CA VAL A 160 6.26 13.34 15.86
C VAL A 160 6.64 12.01 16.53
N SER A 161 5.78 11.48 17.40
CA SER A 161 5.98 10.19 18.08
C SER A 161 6.01 8.99 17.14
N LEU A 162 5.42 9.09 15.94
CA LEU A 162 5.39 8.03 14.93
C LEU A 162 6.48 8.19 13.86
N HIS A 163 7.24 9.29 13.87
CA HIS A 163 8.28 9.54 12.88
C HIS A 163 9.32 8.40 12.83
N HIS A 164 9.86 8.00 13.98
CA HIS A 164 10.85 6.92 14.03
C HIS A 164 10.25 5.56 13.64
N PRO A 165 9.05 5.14 14.12
CA PRO A 165 8.38 3.95 13.62
C PRO A 165 8.19 3.94 12.10
N TRP A 166 7.73 5.05 11.49
CA TRP A 166 7.58 5.13 10.03
C TRP A 166 8.92 5.01 9.30
N GLN A 167 9.94 5.73 9.75
CA GLN A 167 11.28 5.60 9.17
C GLN A 167 11.83 4.17 9.32
N HIS A 168 11.51 3.50 10.42
CA HIS A 168 11.95 2.15 10.65
C HIS A 168 11.25 1.15 9.72
N GLU A 169 9.98 1.35 9.37
CA GLU A 169 9.23 0.43 8.50
C GLU A 169 9.46 0.68 7.00
N ILE A 170 9.88 1.89 6.60
CA ILE A 170 10.04 2.31 5.19
C ILE A 170 11.41 2.02 4.62
N LYS A 171 12.46 2.09 5.46
CA LYS A 171 13.84 1.97 4.97
C LYS A 171 14.02 0.67 4.19
#